data_AF-A0A2D1U577-F1
#
_entry.id   AF-A0A2D1U577-F1
#
_cell.length_a   1.000
_cell.length_b   1.000
_cell.length_c   1.000
_cell.angle_alpha   90.00
_cell.angle_beta   90.00
_cell.angle_gamma   90.00
#
_symmetry.space_group_name_H-M   'P 1'
#
loop_
_entity.id
_entity.type
_entity.pdbx_description
1 polymer ?
#
loop_
_entity_poly.entity_id
_entity_poly.type
_entity_poly.pdbx_seq_one_letter_code
_entity_poly.pdbx_strand_id
1 'polypeptide(L)'
;MNCCGQKRQSLQFTSANDISVNETESKNNQTIREQKPVYFKYTSNNELQVKGLFDMIYTFSEHRRQLLVHPDDVSVMRGYSDLIEVRV
;
A
#
# COMPACT_ATOMS: atom_id res chain seq x y z
N MET A 1 2.46 -9.76 -40.81
CA MET A 1 2.81 -9.01 -39.59
C MET A 1 1.64 -8.13 -39.24
N ASN A 2 0.92 -8.42 -38.14
CA ASN A 2 0.04 -7.48 -37.45
C ASN A 2 -0.13 -7.98 -36.01
N CYS A 3 0.15 -7.08 -35.08
CA CYS A 3 0.38 -7.34 -33.66
C CYS A 3 -0.95 -7.37 -32.90
N CYS A 4 -1.27 -8.48 -32.24
CA CYS A 4 -2.46 -8.62 -31.39
C CYS A 4 -2.24 -7.96 -30.03
N GLY A 5 -2.58 -6.67 -29.91
CA GLY A 5 -2.69 -5.99 -28.62
C GLY A 5 -4.00 -6.37 -27.93
N GLN A 6 -3.93 -7.25 -26.93
CA GLN A 6 -5.04 -7.54 -26.02
C GLN A 6 -5.44 -6.27 -25.25
N LYS A 7 -6.68 -5.82 -25.46
CA LYS A 7 -7.33 -4.78 -24.65
C LYS A 7 -7.55 -5.31 -23.23
N ARG A 8 -6.84 -4.73 -22.25
CA ARG A 8 -7.11 -4.91 -20.81
C ARG A 8 -8.55 -4.46 -20.53
N GLN A 9 -9.36 -5.38 -20.03
CA GLN A 9 -10.66 -5.07 -19.45
C GLN A 9 -10.44 -4.25 -18.17
N SER A 10 -10.85 -2.98 -18.19
CA SER A 10 -11.02 -2.17 -16.99
C SER A 10 -12.31 -2.60 -16.30
N LEU A 11 -12.21 -3.11 -15.08
CA LEU A 11 -13.36 -3.36 -14.22
C LEU A 11 -14.04 -2.01 -13.92
N GLN A 12 -15.27 -1.86 -14.41
CA GLN A 12 -16.16 -0.76 -14.04
C GLN A 12 -16.80 -1.08 -12.69
N PHE A 13 -16.71 -0.16 -11.75
CA PHE A 13 -17.62 -0.07 -10.61
C PHE A 13 -18.45 1.21 -10.76
N THR A 14 -19.75 1.03 -11.00
CA THR A 14 -20.81 2.01 -10.72
C THR A 14 -21.38 1.59 -9.35
N SER A 15 -21.81 2.43 -8.39
CA SER A 15 -22.48 3.72 -8.44
C SER A 15 -22.51 4.35 -7.03
N ALA A 16 -22.80 5.66 -6.99
CA ALA A 16 -23.51 6.40 -5.94
C ALA A 16 -22.75 6.81 -4.65
N ASN A 17 -22.14 7.99 -4.68
CA ASN A 17 -22.53 9.10 -3.78
C ASN A 17 -21.89 10.42 -4.22
N ASP A 18 -22.72 11.44 -4.36
CA ASP A 18 -22.39 12.85 -4.62
C ASP A 18 -21.52 13.46 -3.50
N ILE A 19 -20.20 13.34 -3.62
CA ILE A 19 -19.26 14.21 -2.90
C ILE A 19 -18.28 14.70 -3.96
N SER A 20 -18.19 16.02 -4.12
CA SER A 20 -17.39 16.71 -5.14
C SER A 20 -15.96 16.14 -5.23
N VAL A 21 -15.75 15.25 -6.18
CA VAL A 21 -14.49 14.49 -6.41
C VAL A 21 -13.34 15.41 -6.88
N ASN A 22 -13.65 16.65 -7.25
CA ASN A 22 -12.71 17.55 -7.92
C ASN A 22 -11.62 18.18 -7.02
N GLU A 23 -11.82 18.28 -5.70
CA GLU A 23 -10.75 18.81 -4.82
C GLU A 23 -9.76 17.72 -4.37
N THR A 24 -10.24 16.48 -4.23
CA THR A 24 -9.40 15.35 -3.78
C THR A 24 -8.57 14.76 -4.92
N GLU A 25 -9.10 14.71 -6.15
CA GLU A 25 -8.33 14.22 -7.31
C GLU A 25 -7.19 15.18 -7.71
N SER A 26 -7.35 16.50 -7.52
CA SER A 26 -6.30 17.46 -7.86
C SER A 26 -5.12 17.44 -6.89
N LYS A 27 -5.35 17.12 -5.60
CA LYS A 27 -4.27 16.90 -4.61
C LYS A 27 -3.65 15.49 -4.67
N ASN A 28 -4.38 14.48 -5.15
CA ASN A 28 -3.85 13.11 -5.27
C ASN A 28 -3.06 12.85 -6.56
N ASN A 29 -3.16 13.72 -7.57
CA ASN A 29 -2.52 13.51 -8.87
C ASN A 29 -1.01 13.84 -8.93
N GLN A 30 -0.39 14.28 -7.84
CA GLN A 30 1.02 14.71 -7.87
C GLN A 30 2.07 13.66 -7.48
N THR A 31 1.73 12.44 -7.02
CA THR A 31 2.81 11.56 -6.47
C THR A 31 2.62 10.05 -6.63
N ILE A 32 1.76 9.56 -7.53
CA ILE A 32 1.50 8.11 -7.65
C ILE A 32 2.49 7.41 -8.62
N ARG A 33 3.30 8.13 -9.40
CA ARG A 33 4.07 7.52 -10.50
C ARG A 33 5.34 6.75 -10.10
N GLU A 34 5.82 6.79 -8.85
CA GLU A 34 7.05 6.09 -8.46
C GLU A 34 7.05 5.54 -7.02
N GLN A 35 5.92 5.09 -6.49
CA GLN A 35 5.92 4.42 -5.19
C GLN A 35 6.57 3.03 -5.33
N LYS A 36 7.86 2.94 -5.01
CA LYS A 36 8.59 1.68 -4.94
C LYS A 36 7.99 0.80 -3.84
N PRO A 37 7.92 -0.53 -4.03
CA PRO A 37 7.47 -1.43 -2.98
C PRO A 37 8.38 -1.30 -1.75
N VAL A 38 7.78 -1.02 -0.59
CA VAL A 38 8.49 -0.93 0.70
C VAL A 38 8.18 -2.16 1.53
N TYR A 39 9.22 -2.91 1.86
CA TYR A 39 9.10 -4.11 2.69
C TYR A 39 9.59 -3.81 4.10
N PHE A 40 8.92 -4.40 5.09
CA PHE A 40 9.36 -4.33 6.48
C PHE A 40 9.73 -5.71 7.00
N LYS A 41 10.86 -5.78 7.69
CA LYS A 41 11.31 -6.95 8.44
C LYS A 41 11.01 -6.80 9.92
N TYR A 42 10.43 -7.85 10.50
CA TYR A 42 10.13 -7.89 11.93
C TYR A 42 11.20 -8.66 12.72
N THR A 43 11.66 -8.09 13.84
CA THR A 43 12.80 -8.61 14.62
C THR A 43 12.47 -9.14 16.00
N SER A 44 11.22 -9.02 16.45
CA SER A 44 10.78 -9.53 17.76
C SER A 44 10.20 -10.95 17.64
N ASN A 45 10.04 -11.62 18.79
CA ASN A 45 9.59 -13.02 18.87
C ASN A 45 8.06 -13.16 19.01
N ASN A 46 7.35 -12.06 19.28
CA ASN A 46 5.90 -12.05 19.47
C ASN A 46 5.15 -11.63 18.20
N GLU A 47 3.85 -11.85 18.09
CA GLU A 47 3.07 -11.26 16.98
C GLU A 47 2.86 -9.74 17.21
N LEU A 48 2.98 -8.95 16.16
CA LEU A 48 2.65 -7.51 16.15
C LEU A 48 1.57 -7.24 15.10
N GLN A 49 0.46 -6.62 15.52
CA GLN A 49 -0.58 -6.14 14.62
C GLN A 49 -0.55 -4.61 14.57
N VAL A 50 -0.42 -4.05 13.38
CA VAL A 50 -0.38 -2.60 13.14
C VAL A 50 -1.55 -2.21 12.25
N LYS A 51 -2.34 -1.22 12.70
CA LYS A 51 -3.42 -0.64 11.90
C LYS A 51 -2.88 0.56 11.11
N GLY A 52 -2.95 0.47 9.77
CA GLY A 52 -2.58 1.56 8.86
C GLY A 52 -3.61 2.70 8.83
N LEU A 53 -3.29 3.76 8.09
CA LEU A 53 -4.17 4.92 7.88
C LEU A 53 -5.43 4.56 7.10
N PHE A 54 -5.36 3.57 6.21
CA PHE A 54 -6.49 3.08 5.41
C PHE A 54 -7.29 1.96 6.08
N ASP A 55 -7.29 1.88 7.42
CA ASP A 55 -7.92 0.80 8.19
C ASP A 55 -7.46 -0.62 7.81
N MET A 56 -6.34 -0.76 7.09
CA MET A 56 -5.69 -2.04 6.80
C MET A 56 -4.93 -2.54 8.04
N ILE A 57 -5.06 -3.83 8.36
CA ILE A 57 -4.35 -4.46 9.47
C ILE A 57 -3.18 -5.28 8.92
N TYR A 58 -1.98 -4.94 9.37
CA TYR A 58 -0.74 -5.63 9.04
C TYR A 58 -0.32 -6.52 10.20
N THR A 59 -0.17 -7.82 9.95
CA THR A 59 0.30 -8.79 10.95
C THR A 59 1.75 -9.17 10.67
N PHE A 60 2.64 -8.79 11.58
CA PHE A 60 4.05 -9.12 11.58
C PHE A 60 4.34 -10.22 12.59
N SER A 61 5.12 -11.22 12.17
CA SER A 61 5.52 -12.32 13.05
C SER A 61 6.84 -12.92 12.59
N GLU A 62 7.46 -13.72 13.45
CA GLU A 62 8.70 -14.43 13.09
C GLU A 62 8.49 -15.36 11.87
N HIS A 63 7.28 -15.86 11.66
CA HIS A 63 6.94 -16.71 10.51
C HIS A 63 6.66 -15.92 9.23
N ARG A 64 6.38 -14.61 9.34
CA ARG A 64 6.15 -13.69 8.22
C ARG A 64 7.10 -12.51 8.32
N ARG A 65 8.40 -12.83 8.17
CA ARG A 65 9.49 -11.87 8.41
C ARG A 65 9.53 -10.72 7.43
N GLN A 66 8.81 -10.75 6.31
CA GLN A 66 8.78 -9.65 5.35
C GLN A 66 7.35 -9.42 4.88
N LEU A 67 6.89 -8.18 4.95
CA LEU A 67 5.56 -7.78 4.50
C LEU A 67 5.65 -6.53 3.63
N LEU A 68 4.95 -6.55 2.50
CA LEU A 68 4.77 -5.37 1.65
C LEU A 68 3.71 -4.47 2.30
N VAL A 69 4.06 -3.20 2.51
CA VAL A 69 3.18 -2.22 3.16
C VAL A 69 2.73 -1.19 2.14
N HIS A 70 1.50 -0.67 2.32
CA HIS A 70 1.00 0.40 1.48
C HIS A 70 1.86 1.66 1.67
N PRO A 71 2.24 2.37 0.61
CA PRO A 71 3.19 3.48 0.67
C PRO A 71 2.79 4.59 1.65
N ASP A 72 1.49 4.90 1.78
CA ASP A 72 1.03 5.90 2.74
C ASP A 72 1.09 5.41 4.21
N ASP A 73 1.00 4.08 4.42
CA ASP A 73 1.07 3.44 5.74
C ASP A 73 2.52 3.19 6.21
N VAL A 74 3.51 3.37 5.33
CA VAL A 74 4.95 3.24 5.65
C VAL A 74 5.34 4.12 6.83
N SER A 75 4.77 5.32 6.91
CA SER A 75 5.00 6.27 8.00
C SER A 75 4.61 5.69 9.37
N VAL A 76 3.51 4.94 9.43
CA VAL A 76 3.03 4.26 10.64
C VAL A 76 4.01 3.17 11.05
N MET A 77 4.47 2.35 10.10
CA MET A 77 5.40 1.25 10.36
C MET A 77 6.74 1.73 10.91
N ARG A 78 7.25 2.86 10.38
CA ARG A 78 8.48 3.49 10.86
C ARG A 78 8.42 3.96 12.33
N GLY A 79 7.21 4.05 12.91
CA GLY A 79 7.02 4.35 14.32
C GLY A 79 7.34 3.18 15.26
N TYR A 80 7.47 1.96 14.75
CA TYR A 80 7.74 0.76 15.56
C TYR A 80 9.23 0.38 15.49
N SER A 81 9.88 0.27 16.65
CA SER A 81 11.30 -0.10 16.76
C SER A 81 11.63 -1.49 16.20
N ASP A 82 10.65 -2.39 16.25
CA ASP A 82 10.82 -3.81 15.91
C ASP A 82 10.59 -4.07 14.41
N LEU A 83 10.27 -3.02 13.65
CA LEU A 83 10.08 -3.05 12.20
C LEU A 83 11.22 -2.32 11.50
N ILE A 84 11.97 -3.06 10.68
CA ILE A 84 13.11 -2.55 9.91
C ILE A 84 12.73 -2.51 8.43
N GLU A 85 12.75 -1.33 7.82
CA GLU A 85 12.56 -1.18 6.39
C GLU A 85 13.69 -1.89 5.60
N VAL A 86 13.31 -2.80 4.70
CA VAL A 86 14.24 -3.54 3.85
C VAL A 86 14.50 -2.74 2.59
N ARG A 87 15.74 -2.29 2.41
CA ARG A 87 16.20 -1.66 1.18
C ARG A 87 16.58 -2.75 0.17
N VAL A 88 15.92 -2.77 -0.98
CA VAL A 88 16.24 -3.64 -2.13
C VAL A 88 17.01 -2.84 -3.16
#